data_AF-A0A963YXR0-F1
#
_entry.id   AF-A0A963YXR0-F1
#
_cell.length_a   1.000
_cell.length_b   1.000
_cell.length_c   1.000
_cell.angle_alpha   90.00
_cell.angle_beta   90.00
_cell.angle_gamma   90.00
#
_symmetry.space_group_name_H-M   'P 1'
#
loop_
_entity.id
_entity.type
_entity.pdbx_description
1 polymer ?
#
loop_
_entity_poly.entity_id
_entity_poly.type
_entity_poly.pdbx_seq_one_letter_code
_entity_poly.pdbx_strand_id
1 'polypeptide(L)'
;MVDETREAGATVSIVARRRDVSPNQLFTWRRLAEQGALAATQAEEEVVPASAFRAQQDMIRELQRLLGKKTLETEISKEALEVATDSKKRPLRLLPLPRDSSR
;
A
#
# COMPACT_ATOMS: atom_id res chain seq x y z
N MET A 1 -5.71 3.44 30.86
CA MET A 1 -6.18 2.30 31.69
C MET A 1 -5.06 1.37 32.10
N VAL A 2 -4.33 0.74 31.16
CA VAL A 2 -3.15 -0.08 31.53
C VAL A 2 -2.04 0.79 32.14
N ASP A 3 -1.78 1.97 31.60
CA ASP A 3 -0.74 2.87 32.13
C ASP A 3 -1.06 3.42 33.53
N GLU A 4 -2.35 3.62 33.84
CA GLU A 4 -2.81 4.01 35.19
C GLU A 4 -2.47 2.93 36.23
N THR A 5 -2.31 1.66 35.84
CA THR A 5 -1.87 0.59 36.75
C THR A 5 -0.37 0.63 37.06
N ARG A 6 0.39 1.49 36.37
CA ARG A 6 1.84 1.67 36.54
C ARG A 6 2.19 2.91 37.36
N GLU A 7 1.20 3.73 37.72
CA GLU A 7 1.38 4.88 38.60
C GLU A 7 1.76 4.43 40.03
N ALA A 8 2.60 5.23 40.69
CA ALA A 8 3.05 4.92 42.05
C ALA A 8 1.86 4.84 43.02
N GLY A 9 1.72 3.70 43.71
CA GLY A 9 0.62 3.44 44.65
C GLY A 9 -0.69 2.95 44.00
N ALA A 10 -0.76 2.85 42.67
CA ALA A 10 -1.90 2.25 41.98
C ALA A 10 -1.80 0.72 41.98
N THR A 11 -2.94 0.05 42.23
CA THR A 11 -3.05 -1.40 42.03
C THR A 11 -4.07 -1.69 40.93
N VAL A 12 -3.89 -2.82 40.23
CA VAL A 12 -4.83 -3.29 39.19
C VAL A 12 -6.26 -3.33 39.73
N SER A 13 -6.45 -3.79 40.97
CA SER A 13 -7.76 -3.88 41.62
C SER A 13 -8.39 -2.51 41.94
N ILE A 14 -7.60 -1.47 42.20
CA ILE A 14 -8.10 -0.11 42.42
C ILE A 14 -8.51 0.52 41.08
N VAL A 15 -7.68 0.37 40.06
CA VAL A 15 -7.96 0.92 38.71
C VAL A 15 -9.15 0.21 38.07
N ALA A 16 -9.24 -1.12 38.20
CA ALA A 16 -10.36 -1.92 37.71
C ALA A 16 -11.72 -1.44 38.29
N ARG A 17 -11.78 -1.16 39.59
CA ARG A 17 -12.98 -0.62 40.24
C ARG A 17 -13.31 0.80 39.76
N ARG A 18 -12.32 1.67 39.59
CA ARG A 18 -12.53 3.05 39.08
C ARG A 18 -13.04 3.08 37.65
N ARG A 19 -12.72 2.06 36.86
CA ARG A 19 -13.04 1.97 35.42
C ARG A 19 -14.20 1.02 35.12
N ASP A 20 -14.78 0.41 36.14
CA ASP A 20 -15.85 -0.60 36.04
C ASP A 20 -15.50 -1.77 35.10
N VAL A 21 -14.25 -2.26 35.21
CA VAL A 21 -13.73 -3.38 34.41
C VAL A 21 -13.33 -4.52 35.35
N SER A 22 -13.45 -5.76 34.89
CA SER A 22 -12.99 -6.90 35.71
C SER A 22 -11.46 -6.84 35.92
N PRO A 23 -10.96 -7.07 37.15
CA PRO A 23 -9.51 -7.05 37.40
C PRO A 23 -8.74 -8.05 36.52
N ASN A 24 -9.35 -9.21 36.22
CA ASN A 24 -8.73 -10.24 35.40
C ASN A 24 -8.47 -9.75 33.96
N GLN A 25 -9.42 -9.05 33.33
CA GLN A 25 -9.21 -8.44 32.01
C GLN A 25 -8.07 -7.42 32.04
N LEU A 26 -8.02 -6.58 33.08
CA LEU A 26 -6.98 -5.56 33.19
C LEU A 26 -5.59 -6.17 33.41
N PHE A 27 -5.49 -7.30 34.15
CA PHE A 27 -4.26 -8.09 34.23
C PHE A 27 -3.83 -8.65 32.87
N THR A 28 -4.76 -9.20 32.10
CA THR A 28 -4.48 -9.70 30.75
C THR A 28 -3.98 -8.58 29.84
N TRP A 29 -4.64 -7.41 29.83
CA TRP A 29 -4.21 -6.27 29.01
C TRP A 29 -2.84 -5.73 29.42
N ARG A 30 -2.53 -5.68 30.72
CA ARG A 30 -1.21 -5.28 31.20
C ARG A 30 -0.13 -6.23 30.71
N ARG A 31 -0.36 -7.54 30.81
CA ARG A 31 0.56 -8.56 30.31
C ARG A 31 0.78 -8.43 28.80
N LEU A 32 -0.28 -8.23 28.02
CA LEU A 32 -0.17 -8.05 26.56
C LEU A 32 0.62 -6.77 26.21
N ALA A 33 0.41 -5.68 26.94
CA ALA A 33 1.15 -4.44 26.75
C ALA A 33 2.64 -4.59 27.08
N GLU A 34 2.98 -5.34 28.14
CA GLU A 34 4.37 -5.66 28.49
C GLU A 34 5.02 -6.55 27.43
N GLN A 35 4.32 -7.59 26.96
CA GLN A 35 4.82 -8.46 25.90
C GLN A 35 5.05 -7.71 24.59
N GLY A 36 4.13 -6.80 24.21
CA GLY A 36 4.31 -5.93 23.06
C GLY A 36 5.50 -4.98 23.21
N ALA A 37 5.68 -4.37 24.38
CA ALA A 37 6.81 -3.50 24.66
C ALA A 37 8.15 -4.26 24.64
N LEU A 38 8.19 -5.47 25.19
CA LEU A 38 9.39 -6.32 25.17
C LEU A 38 9.76 -6.75 23.76
N ALA A 39 8.78 -7.17 22.94
CA ALA A 39 9.02 -7.53 21.55
C ALA A 39 9.55 -6.36 20.72
N ALA A 40 9.01 -5.16 20.93
CA ALA A 40 9.47 -3.94 20.26
C ALA A 40 10.90 -3.56 20.68
N THR A 41 11.20 -3.64 21.97
CA THR A 41 12.54 -3.33 22.50
C THR A 41 13.59 -4.32 21.99
N GLN A 42 13.24 -5.59 21.82
CA GLN A 42 14.14 -6.61 21.26
C GLN A 42 14.37 -6.43 19.75
N ALA A 43 13.38 -5.93 19.02
CA ALA A 43 13.49 -5.67 17.59
C ALA A 43 14.14 -4.32 17.27
N GLU A 44 14.35 -3.44 18.27
CA GLU A 44 14.76 -2.03 18.08
C GLU A 44 13.83 -1.24 17.13
N GLU A 45 12.59 -1.70 16.96
CA GLU A 45 11.62 -1.15 16.01
C GLU A 45 10.51 -0.36 16.72
N GLU A 46 10.04 0.71 16.07
CA GLU A 46 8.90 1.49 16.53
C GLU A 46 7.59 0.70 16.37
N VAL A 47 6.74 0.71 17.41
CA VAL A 47 5.46 -0.01 17.38
C VAL A 47 4.42 0.81 16.64
N VAL A 48 4.03 0.33 15.45
CA VAL A 48 2.89 0.86 14.71
C VAL A 48 1.60 0.08 15.02
N PRO A 49 0.43 0.74 15.09
CA PRO A 49 -0.84 0.03 15.20
C PRO A 49 -1.07 -0.90 14.01
N ALA A 50 -1.54 -2.13 14.27
CA ALA A 50 -1.79 -3.12 13.21
C ALA A 50 -2.80 -2.64 12.15
N SER A 51 -3.72 -1.73 12.53
CA SER A 51 -4.64 -1.08 11.59
C SER A 51 -3.93 -0.15 10.61
N ALA A 52 -2.99 0.67 11.11
CA ALA A 52 -2.20 1.57 10.27
C ALA A 52 -1.31 0.78 9.31
N PHE A 53 -0.67 -0.29 9.80
CA PHE A 53 0.12 -1.20 8.97
C PHE A 53 -0.72 -1.81 7.83
N ARG A 54 -1.92 -2.33 8.13
CA ARG A 54 -2.83 -2.86 7.10
C ARG A 54 -3.26 -1.79 6.08
N ALA A 55 -3.59 -0.59 6.54
CA ALA A 55 -3.95 0.51 5.66
C ALA A 55 -2.81 0.88 4.70
N GLN A 56 -1.56 0.86 5.17
CA GLN A 56 -0.38 1.06 4.32
C GLN A 56 -0.19 -0.08 3.32
N GLN A 57 -0.40 -1.33 3.73
CA GLN A 57 -0.33 -2.47 2.81
C GLN A 57 -1.37 -2.36 1.68
N ASP A 58 -2.59 -1.94 2.00
CA ASP A 58 -3.64 -1.74 1.00
C ASP A 58 -3.30 -0.59 0.06
N MET A 59 -2.76 0.51 0.58
CA MET A 59 -2.26 1.61 -0.25
C MET A 59 -1.14 1.17 -1.20
N ILE A 60 -0.18 0.36 -0.72
CA ILE A 60 0.90 -0.18 -1.55
C ILE A 60 0.35 -1.03 -2.69
N ARG A 61 -0.63 -1.91 -2.41
CA ARG A 61 -1.27 -2.75 -3.43
C ARG A 61 -1.98 -1.90 -4.49
N GLU A 62 -2.71 -0.87 -4.07
CA GLU A 62 -3.41 0.00 -5.00
C GLU A 62 -2.44 0.81 -5.86
N LEU A 63 -1.35 1.32 -5.28
CA LEU A 63 -0.31 2.01 -6.02
C LEU A 63 0.37 1.09 -7.04
N GLN A 64 0.68 -0.16 -6.67
CA GLN A 64 1.22 -1.15 -7.60
C GLN A 64 0.26 -1.44 -8.76
N ARG A 65 -1.04 -1.55 -8.48
CA ARG A 65 -2.08 -1.75 -9.50
C ARG A 65 -2.17 -0.58 -10.47
N LEU A 66 -2.20 0.65 -9.94
CA LEU A 66 -2.25 1.88 -10.75
C LEU A 66 -0.99 2.05 -11.60
N LEU A 67 0.17 1.75 -11.03
CA LEU A 67 1.44 1.78 -11.74
C LEU A 67 1.41 0.81 -12.93
N GLY A 68 1.00 -0.45 -12.73
CA GLY A 68 0.89 -1.43 -13.81
C GLY A 68 -0.03 -0.96 -14.95
N LYS A 69 -1.19 -0.38 -14.61
CA LYS A 69 -2.09 0.20 -15.61
C LYS A 69 -1.43 1.33 -16.40
N LYS A 70 -0.74 2.24 -15.71
CA LYS A 70 -0.06 3.37 -16.36
C LYS A 70 1.10 2.94 -17.22
N THR A 71 1.88 1.95 -16.80
CA THR A 71 2.95 1.36 -17.62
C THR A 71 2.40 0.84 -18.94
N LEU A 72 1.32 0.04 -18.90
CA LEU A 72 0.69 -0.48 -20.11
C LEU A 72 0.17 0.63 -21.04
N GLU A 73 -0.50 1.65 -20.48
CA GLU A 73 -0.95 2.82 -21.25
C GLU A 73 0.22 3.53 -21.95
N THR A 74 1.36 3.67 -21.28
CA THR A 74 2.56 4.30 -21.87
C THR A 74 3.21 3.44 -22.95
N GLU A 75 3.21 2.12 -22.82
CA GLU A 75 3.75 1.21 -23.84
C GLU A 75 2.91 1.27 -25.11
N ILE A 76 1.59 1.16 -25.00
CA ILE A 76 0.66 1.28 -26.14
C ILE A 76 0.81 2.64 -26.83
N SER A 77 0.92 3.71 -26.04
CA SER A 77 1.08 5.06 -26.58
C SER A 77 2.40 5.22 -27.36
N LYS A 78 3.49 4.59 -26.89
CA LYS A 78 4.78 4.57 -27.60
C LYS A 78 4.70 3.75 -28.88
N GLU A 79 4.10 2.56 -28.84
CA GLU A 79 3.90 1.72 -30.02
C GLU A 79 3.09 2.45 -31.10
N ALA A 80 2.00 3.12 -30.72
CA ALA A 80 1.20 3.92 -31.66
C ALA A 80 2.01 5.06 -32.29
N LEU A 81 2.87 5.72 -31.52
CA LEU A 81 3.78 6.75 -32.03
C LEU A 81 4.81 6.17 -33.00
N GLU A 82 5.42 5.03 -32.69
CA GLU A 82 6.36 4.35 -33.59
C GLU A 82 5.69 4.03 -34.94
N VAL A 83 4.51 3.41 -34.92
CA VAL A 83 3.71 3.12 -36.12
C VAL A 83 3.38 4.39 -36.91
N ALA A 84 3.00 5.48 -36.23
CA ALA A 84 2.72 6.77 -36.88
C ALA A 84 3.98 7.39 -37.52
N THR A 85 5.14 7.27 -36.90
CA THR A 85 6.40 7.78 -37.47
C THR A 85 6.88 6.94 -38.65
N ASP A 86 6.72 5.62 -38.60
CA ASP A 86 7.12 4.72 -39.68
C ASP A 86 6.19 4.84 -40.90
N SER A 87 4.89 5.07 -40.68
CA SER A 87 3.96 5.35 -41.77
C SER A 87 4.28 6.66 -42.51
N LYS A 88 4.68 7.73 -41.80
CA LYS A 88 5.13 8.99 -42.44
C LYS A 88 6.43 8.82 -43.24
N LYS A 89 7.31 7.89 -42.86
CA LYS A 89 8.56 7.58 -43.58
C LYS A 89 8.37 6.67 -44.80
N ARG A 90 7.20 6.04 -44.95
CA ARG A 90 6.85 5.31 -46.17
C ARG A 90 6.28 6.33 -47.17
N PRO A 91 7.03 6.77 -48.20
CA PRO A 91 6.41 7.51 -49.28
C PRO A 91 5.32 6.61 -49.85
N LEU A 92 4.09 7.14 -49.99
CA LEU A 92 2.99 6.46 -50.66
C LEU A 92 3.52 5.99 -52.01
N ARG A 93 3.76 4.69 -52.14
CA ARG A 93 4.24 4.07 -53.36
C ARG A 93 3.07 4.11 -54.33
N LEU A 94 2.94 5.22 -55.04
CA LEU A 94 1.92 5.42 -56.06
C LEU A 94 2.04 4.25 -57.04
N LEU A 95 0.96 3.46 -57.13
CA LEU A 95 0.82 2.42 -58.15
C LEU A 95 1.00 3.09 -59.52
N PRO A 96 1.82 2.54 -60.43
CA PRO A 96 1.98 3.12 -61.75
C PRO A 96 0.62 3.13 -62.45
N LEU A 97 0.20 4.31 -62.90
CA LEU A 97 -0.97 4.51 -63.74
C LEU A 97 -0.85 3.61 -64.98
N PRO A 98 -1.85 2.78 -65.33
CA PRO A 98 -1.76 1.92 -66.50
C PRO A 98 -1.61 2.81 -67.73
N ARG A 99 -0.49 2.66 -68.43
CA ARG A 99 -0.27 3.32 -69.72
C ARG A 99 -1.30 2.78 -70.69
N ASP A 100 -2.22 3.65 -71.06
CA ASP A 100 -3.21 3.41 -72.10
C ASP A 100 -2.48 3.10 -73.42
N SER A 101 -2.46 1.82 -73.80
CA SER A 101 -2.00 1.38 -75.10
C SER A 101 -3.18 1.50 -76.07
N SER A 102 -3.29 2.65 -76.73
CA SER A 102 -4.18 2.79 -77.88
C SER A 102 -3.38 2.81 -79.19
N ARG A 103 -3.93 2.05 -80.14
CA ARG A 103 -3.40 1.66 -81.46
C ARG A 103 -3.25 2.81 -82.43
#